data_AF-A0A5S9MA85-F1
#
_entry.id   AF-A0A5S9MA85-F1
#
_cell.length_a   1.000
_cell.length_b   1.000
_cell.length_c   1.000
_cell.angle_alpha   90.00
_cell.angle_beta   90.00
_cell.angle_gamma   90.00
#
_symmetry.space_group_name_H-M   'P 1'
#
loop_
_entity.id
_entity.type
_entity.pdbx_description
1 polymer ?
#
loop_
_entity_poly.entity_id
_entity_poly.type
_entity_poly.pdbx_seq_one_letter_code
_entity_poly.pdbx_strand_id
1 'polypeptide(L)'
;MIRDLKRYCRDAGVKISSVLPVQQWSSPNEQERQAAVRNWKRCIEITSELGVDLMNSEFSGDKTRPLESEAAFVRSMDELMPIFEKRRD
;
A
#
# COMPACT_ATOMS: atom_id res chain seq x y z
N MET A 1 -1.87 -19.58 -1.39
CA MET A 1 -1.13 -18.48 -2.05
C MET A 1 -0.08 -17.84 -1.16
N ILE A 2 -0.41 -17.06 -0.11
CA ILE A 2 0.62 -16.39 0.74
C ILE A 2 1.55 -17.41 1.44
N ARG A 3 0.99 -18.43 2.10
CA ARG A 3 1.77 -19.52 2.71
C ARG A 3 2.70 -20.23 1.72
N ASP A 4 2.23 -20.44 0.49
CA ASP A 4 3.00 -21.10 -0.55
C ASP A 4 4.16 -20.23 -1.02
N LEU A 5 3.93 -18.93 -1.22
CA LEU A 5 5.00 -17.98 -1.57
C LEU A 5 6.08 -17.93 -0.48
N LYS A 6 5.69 -17.87 0.80
CA LYS A 6 6.64 -17.92 1.93
C LYS A 6 7.45 -19.22 1.93
N ARG A 7 6.81 -20.36 1.64
CA ARG A 7 7.50 -21.65 1.48
C ARG A 7 8.51 -21.58 0.34
N TYR A 8 8.11 -21.12 -0.85
CA TYR A 8 9.01 -21.05 -2.00
C TYR A 8 10.22 -20.13 -1.77
N CYS A 9 10.03 -18.97 -1.14
CA CYS A 9 11.15 -18.10 -0.77
C CYS A 9 12.13 -18.80 0.17
N ARG A 10 11.63 -19.48 1.21
CA ARG A 10 12.48 -20.22 2.16
C ARG A 10 13.22 -21.36 1.48
N ASP A 11 12.52 -22.15 0.65
CA ASP A 11 13.10 -23.31 -0.03
C ASP A 11 14.19 -22.88 -1.03
N ALA A 12 14.06 -21.68 -1.63
CA ALA A 12 15.06 -21.06 -2.49
C ALA A 12 16.14 -20.25 -1.73
N GLY A 13 16.06 -20.12 -0.41
CA GLY A 13 17.01 -19.34 0.39
C GLY A 13 16.95 -17.82 0.17
N VAL A 14 15.82 -17.30 -0.33
CA VAL A 14 15.63 -15.86 -0.64
C VAL A 14 14.61 -15.21 0.29
N LYS A 15 14.60 -13.87 0.31
CA LYS A 15 13.60 -13.05 1.00
C LYS A 15 12.96 -12.07 0.01
N ILE A 16 11.72 -11.68 0.29
CA ILE A 16 11.06 -10.58 -0.42
C ILE A 16 11.59 -9.27 0.16
N SER A 17 12.14 -8.40 -0.69
CA SER A 17 12.73 -7.13 -0.27
C SER A 17 11.68 -6.05 0.01
N SER A 18 10.66 -5.95 -0.85
CA SER A 18 9.56 -5.00 -0.70
C SER A 18 8.31 -5.46 -1.45
N VAL A 19 7.18 -4.81 -1.17
CA VAL A 19 5.93 -4.96 -1.94
C VAL A 19 5.58 -3.61 -2.58
N LEU A 20 5.28 -3.62 -3.88
CA LEU A 20 4.89 -2.43 -4.66
C LEU A 20 3.40 -2.51 -5.03
N PRO A 21 2.45 -2.07 -4.17
CA PRO A 21 1.08 -1.86 -4.61
C PRO A 21 0.99 -0.54 -5.39
N VAL A 22 0.35 -0.57 -6.55
CA VAL A 22 0.02 0.64 -7.31
C VAL A 22 -1.48 0.84 -7.24
N GLN A 23 -1.93 1.94 -6.64
CA GLN A 23 -3.34 2.26 -6.39
C GLN A 23 -3.58 3.75 -6.64
N GLN A 24 -4.79 4.17 -7.03
CA GLN A 24 -5.18 5.57 -7.30
C GLN A 24 -5.46 6.39 -6.02
N TRP A 25 -4.60 6.27 -5.01
CA TRP A 25 -4.74 6.89 -3.67
C TRP A 25 -4.54 8.40 -3.62
N SER A 26 -4.09 9.03 -4.71
CA SER A 26 -4.06 10.48 -4.88
C SER A 26 -5.00 10.96 -5.99
N SER A 27 -5.99 10.13 -6.38
CA SER A 27 -7.01 10.56 -7.34
C SER A 27 -7.86 11.69 -6.75
N PRO A 28 -8.11 12.76 -7.52
CA PRO A 28 -9.08 13.79 -7.15
C PRO A 28 -10.53 13.29 -7.22
N ASN A 29 -10.77 12.12 -7.82
CA ASN A 29 -12.06 11.44 -7.71
C ASN A 29 -12.13 10.68 -6.37
N GLU A 30 -13.02 11.12 -5.49
CA GLU A 30 -13.13 10.56 -4.14
C GLU A 30 -13.53 9.08 -4.11
N GLN A 31 -14.35 8.60 -5.06
CA GLN A 31 -14.71 7.18 -5.10
C GLN A 31 -13.50 6.29 -5.44
N GLU A 32 -12.69 6.74 -6.40
CA GLU A 32 -11.44 6.06 -6.76
C GLU A 32 -10.45 6.08 -5.60
N ARG A 33 -10.29 7.25 -4.95
CA ARG A 33 -9.44 7.40 -3.77
C ARG A 33 -9.84 6.46 -2.65
N GLN A 34 -11.14 6.39 -2.32
CA GLN A 34 -11.66 5.51 -1.28
C GLN A 34 -11.48 4.03 -1.63
N ALA A 35 -11.66 3.65 -2.90
CA ALA A 35 -11.36 2.29 -3.35
C ALA A 35 -9.87 1.95 -3.20
N ALA A 36 -8.99 2.88 -3.58
CA ALA A 36 -7.56 2.75 -3.41
C ALA A 36 -7.17 2.61 -1.93
N VAL A 37 -7.75 3.41 -1.03
CA VAL A 37 -7.49 3.31 0.43
C VAL A 37 -7.92 1.95 0.97
N ARG A 38 -9.09 1.42 0.60
CA ARG A 38 -9.51 0.06 1.00
C ARG A 38 -8.53 -1.01 0.52
N ASN A 39 -8.07 -0.90 -0.73
CA ASN A 39 -7.08 -1.83 -1.28
C ASN A 39 -5.74 -1.72 -0.55
N TRP A 40 -5.30 -0.51 -0.22
CA TRP A 40 -4.09 -0.27 0.55
C TRP A 40 -4.12 -0.95 1.92
N LYS A 41 -5.23 -0.84 2.65
CA LYS A 41 -5.42 -1.53 3.94
C LYS A 41 -5.19 -3.04 3.78
N ARG A 42 -5.75 -3.64 2.73
CA ARG A 42 -5.55 -5.05 2.43
C ARG A 42 -4.11 -5.37 1.99
N CYS A 43 -3.47 -4.50 1.22
CA CYS A 43 -2.07 -4.67 0.83
C CYS A 43 -1.15 -4.66 2.05
N ILE A 44 -1.39 -3.78 3.03
CA ILE A 44 -0.61 -3.71 4.28
C ILE A 44 -0.72 -5.03 5.06
N GLU A 45 -1.94 -5.58 5.21
CA GLU A 45 -2.15 -6.89 5.85
C GLU A 45 -1.37 -8.01 5.15
N ILE A 46 -1.42 -8.05 3.81
CA ILE A 46 -0.73 -9.06 3.01
C ILE A 46 0.79 -8.92 3.16
N THR A 47 1.33 -7.70 3.08
CA THR A 47 2.75 -7.42 3.27
C THR A 47 3.21 -7.87 4.66
N SER A 48 2.42 -7.57 5.70
CA SER A 48 2.70 -8.04 7.06
C SER A 48 2.65 -9.56 7.18
N GLU A 49 1.68 -10.23 6.54
CA GLU A 49 1.59 -11.70 6.52
C GLU A 49 2.80 -12.34 5.82
N LEU A 50 3.32 -11.69 4.78
CA LEU A 50 4.55 -12.08 4.09
C LEU A 50 5.81 -11.89 4.95
N GLY A 51 5.73 -11.10 6.04
CA GLY A 51 6.87 -10.76 6.89
C GLY A 51 7.81 -9.76 6.23
N VAL A 52 7.26 -8.83 5.46
CA VAL A 52 7.99 -7.77 4.76
C VAL A 52 7.68 -6.45 5.46
N ASP A 53 8.70 -5.62 5.68
CA ASP A 53 8.56 -4.36 6.41
C ASP A 53 8.63 -3.12 5.50
N LEU A 54 8.88 -3.32 4.20
CA LEU A 54 9.01 -2.24 3.22
C LEU A 54 7.93 -2.33 2.15
N MET A 55 7.18 -1.25 1.99
CA MET A 55 6.30 -1.02 0.86
C MET A 55 6.74 0.23 0.11
N ASN A 56 6.83 0.14 -1.20
CA ASN A 56 7.04 1.28 -2.09
C ASN A 56 5.80 1.46 -2.94
N SER A 57 5.53 2.68 -3.41
CA SER A 57 4.41 2.95 -4.32
C SER A 57 4.70 4.20 -5.14
N GLU A 58 3.85 4.47 -6.10
CA GLU A 58 3.87 5.66 -6.94
C GLU A 58 2.82 6.67 -6.49
N PHE A 59 3.12 7.95 -6.68
CA PHE A 59 2.11 9.00 -6.63
C PHE A 59 1.27 8.94 -7.92
N SER A 60 0.00 8.59 -7.79
CA SER A 60 -0.93 8.25 -8.86
C SER A 60 -2.09 9.25 -8.89
N GLY A 61 -1.73 10.51 -9.11
CA GLY A 61 -2.66 11.63 -9.20
C GLY A 61 -2.93 12.04 -10.64
N ASP A 62 -3.82 13.01 -10.80
CA ASP A 62 -4.12 13.64 -12.09
C ASP A 62 -3.12 14.77 -12.37
N LYS A 63 -2.31 14.62 -13.42
CA LYS A 63 -1.29 15.61 -13.83
C LYS A 63 -1.88 16.98 -14.17
N THR A 64 -3.15 17.02 -14.57
CA THR A 64 -3.84 18.28 -14.91
C THR A 64 -4.42 18.98 -13.68
N ARG A 65 -4.51 18.27 -12.54
CA ARG A 65 -5.03 18.77 -11.26
C ARG A 65 -4.07 18.43 -10.12
N PRO A 66 -2.85 18.99 -10.12
CA PRO A 66 -1.80 18.62 -9.18
C PRO A 66 -2.15 18.96 -7.72
N LEU A 67 -2.76 20.13 -7.47
CA LEU A 67 -3.12 20.56 -6.12
C LEU A 67 -4.25 19.71 -5.52
N GLU A 68 -5.26 19.34 -6.32
CA GLU A 68 -6.32 18.44 -5.88
C GLU A 68 -5.78 17.04 -5.59
N SER A 69 -4.84 16.58 -6.42
CA SER A 69 -4.19 15.27 -6.25
C SER A 69 -3.33 15.23 -4.99
N GLU A 70 -2.58 16.29 -4.70
CA GLU A 70 -1.81 16.42 -3.45
C GLU A 70 -2.74 16.44 -2.24
N ALA A 71 -3.83 17.22 -2.28
CA ALA A 71 -4.81 17.23 -1.20
C ALA A 71 -5.47 15.86 -0.99
N ALA A 72 -5.75 15.13 -2.07
CA ALA A 72 -6.26 13.76 -2.01
C ALA A 72 -5.25 12.80 -1.39
N PHE A 73 -3.97 12.90 -1.76
CA PHE A 73 -2.89 12.11 -1.18
C PHE A 73 -2.82 12.30 0.34
N VAL A 74 -2.83 13.55 0.82
CA VAL A 74 -2.78 13.84 2.26
C VAL A 74 -3.95 13.19 2.99
N ARG A 75 -5.18 13.30 2.46
CA ARG A 75 -6.36 12.62 3.06
C ARG A 75 -6.21 11.10 3.10
N SER A 76 -5.65 10.49 2.05
CA SER A 76 -5.38 9.05 2.05
C SER A 76 -4.32 8.67 3.06
N MET A 77 -3.29 9.49 3.25
CA MET A 77 -2.28 9.29 4.28
C MET A 77 -2.86 9.39 5.68
N ASP A 78 -3.74 10.36 5.96
CA ASP A 78 -4.42 10.48 7.27
C ASP A 78 -5.21 9.20 7.62
N GLU A 79 -5.83 8.56 6.63
CA GLU A 79 -6.56 7.30 6.82
C GLU A 79 -5.66 6.07 6.98
N LEU A 80 -4.45 6.09 6.40
CA LEU A 80 -3.54 4.94 6.36
C LEU A 80 -2.47 5.00 7.46
N MET A 81 -2.07 6.19 7.91
CA MET A 81 -1.02 6.40 8.90
C MET A 81 -1.24 5.60 10.20
N PRO A 82 -2.45 5.57 10.78
CA PRO A 82 -2.68 4.80 12.01
C PRO A 82 -2.42 3.29 11.85
N ILE A 83 -2.51 2.78 10.62
CA ILE A 83 -2.28 1.36 10.31
C ILE A 83 -0.78 1.09 10.16
N PHE A 84 -0.05 2.00 9.51
CA PHE A 84 1.41 1.91 9.41
C PHE A 84 2.08 2.01 10.79
N GLU A 85 1.55 2.85 11.67
CA GLU A 85 2.11 3.08 13.01
C GLU A 85 1.72 1.99 14.02
N LYS A 86 0.76 1.12 13.68
CA LYS A 86 0.29 0.06 14.57
C LYS A 86 1.44 -0.92 14.83
N ARG A 87 2.02 -0.85 16.03
CA ARG A 87 3.00 -1.82 16.50
C ARG A 87 2.36 -3.20 16.55
N ARG A 88 3.06 -4.21 16.03
CA ARG A 88 2.76 -5.62 16.31
C ARG A 88 3.35 -5.89 17.70
N ASP A 89 2.48 -5.99 18.69
CA ASP A 89 2.77 -6.54 20.01
C ASP A 89 3.17 -8.02 19.95
#